data_AF-A0A8I1KKV3-F1
#
_entry.id   AF-A0A8I1KKV3-F1
#
_cell.length_a   1.000
_cell.length_b   1.000
_cell.length_c   1.000
_cell.angle_alpha   90.00
_cell.angle_beta   90.00
_cell.angle_gamma   90.00
#
_symmetry.space_group_name_H-M   'P 1'
#
loop_
_entity.id
_entity.type
_entity.pdbx_description
1 polymer ?
#
loop_
_entity_poly.entity_id
_entity_poly.type
_entity_poly.pdbx_seq_one_letter_code
_entity_poly.pdbx_strand_id
1 'polypeptide(L)'
;MPDTLSGRFDMLVIHMFIVMQNLKLGANEGKLLGKEIIEAFVREMDSMVRDLGIADAYVAQEVRKIADLFYRQLVVYTNAAEQKNKAALAEAIWKSFQSGDENANVAADELADYIFHSIKNVGEMPLNMLLQGHLNFPEVYGLKQAV
;
A
#
# COMPACT_ATOMS: atom_id res chain seq x y z
N MET A 1 -11.62 2.47 -8.39
CA MET A 1 -10.33 2.99 -8.88
C MET A 1 -10.09 2.51 -10.31
N PRO A 2 -9.22 3.15 -11.09
CA PRO A 2 -8.86 2.70 -12.43
C PRO A 2 -8.14 1.34 -12.43
N ASP A 3 -8.43 0.49 -13.41
CA ASP A 3 -7.68 -0.76 -13.62
C ASP A 3 -6.48 -0.51 -14.56
N THR A 4 -5.50 0.23 -14.03
CA THR A 4 -4.24 0.58 -14.71
C THR A 4 -3.04 0.09 -13.91
N LEU A 5 -1.85 0.09 -14.52
CA LEU A 5 -0.62 -0.29 -13.80
C LEU A 5 -0.37 0.62 -12.59
N SER A 6 -0.56 1.94 -12.74
CA SER A 6 -0.47 2.91 -11.65
C SER A 6 -1.52 2.67 -10.59
N GLY A 7 -2.78 2.44 -10.98
CA GLY A 7 -3.86 2.15 -10.03
C GLY A 7 -3.62 0.87 -9.21
N ARG A 8 -3.11 -0.19 -9.84
CA ARG A 8 -2.71 -1.43 -9.14
C ARG A 8 -1.53 -1.20 -8.20
N PHE A 9 -0.55 -0.40 -8.61
CA PHE A 9 0.57 0.00 -7.76
C PHE A 9 0.09 0.73 -6.50
N ASP A 10 -0.73 1.78 -6.64
CA ASP A 10 -1.25 2.52 -5.49
C ASP A 10 -2.04 1.62 -4.53
N MET A 11 -2.78 0.65 -5.07
CA MET A 11 -3.49 -0.35 -4.28
C MET A 11 -2.58 -1.32 -3.53
N LEU A 12 -1.48 -1.74 -4.14
CA LEU A 12 -0.45 -2.52 -3.48
C LEU A 12 0.16 -1.72 -2.33
N VAL A 13 0.49 -0.43 -2.56
CA VAL A 13 1.05 0.44 -1.53
C VAL A 13 0.09 0.60 -0.35
N ILE A 14 -1.21 0.77 -0.60
CA ILE A 14 -2.24 0.85 0.45
C ILE A 14 -2.26 -0.41 1.32
N HIS A 15 -2.25 -1.60 0.70
CA HIS A 15 -2.28 -2.86 1.47
C HIS A 15 -0.97 -3.08 2.24
N MET A 16 0.17 -2.80 1.62
CA MET A 16 1.45 -2.84 2.31
C MET A 16 1.49 -1.86 3.49
N PHE A 17 0.98 -0.65 3.32
CA PHE A 17 0.86 0.33 4.40
C PHE A 17 0.08 -0.22 5.60
N ILE A 18 -1.09 -0.83 5.37
CA ILE A 18 -1.93 -1.43 6.42
C ILE A 18 -1.16 -2.52 7.17
N VAL A 19 -0.46 -3.41 6.45
CA VAL A 19 0.35 -4.48 7.07
C VAL A 19 1.48 -3.87 7.90
N MET A 20 2.24 -2.93 7.34
CA MET A 20 3.35 -2.29 8.02
C MET A 20 2.92 -1.56 9.29
N GLN A 21 1.75 -0.89 9.26
CA GLN A 21 1.23 -0.19 10.43
C GLN A 21 0.92 -1.14 11.59
N ASN A 22 0.45 -2.35 11.29
CA ASN A 22 0.19 -3.37 12.30
C ASN A 22 1.46 -4.08 12.79
N LEU A 23 2.43 -4.32 11.91
CA LEU A 23 3.71 -4.91 12.30
C LEU A 23 4.53 -4.00 13.23
N LYS A 24 4.38 -2.68 13.16
CA LYS A 24 4.98 -1.75 14.14
C LYS A 24 4.60 -2.06 15.60
N LEU A 25 3.44 -2.66 15.84
CA LEU A 25 2.96 -3.02 17.18
C LEU A 25 3.69 -4.25 17.75
N GLY A 26 4.28 -5.09 16.88
CA GLY A 26 4.93 -6.35 17.24
C GLY A 26 6.41 -6.26 17.60
N ALA A 27 6.88 -5.11 18.08
CA ALA A 27 8.26 -4.89 18.52
C ALA A 27 9.34 -5.32 17.51
N ASN A 28 10.21 -6.28 17.84
CA ASN A 28 11.38 -6.63 17.02
C ASN A 28 11.01 -7.59 15.88
N GLU A 29 10.15 -8.57 16.15
CA GLU A 29 9.68 -9.56 15.19
C GLU A 29 8.89 -8.89 14.06
N GLY A 30 7.99 -7.96 14.41
CA GLY A 30 7.25 -7.18 13.43
C GLY A 30 8.15 -6.30 12.56
N LYS A 31 9.19 -5.68 13.14
CA LYS A 31 10.18 -4.91 12.36
C LYS A 31 10.96 -5.79 11.38
N LEU A 32 11.36 -6.99 11.80
CA LEU A 32 12.09 -7.92 10.95
C LEU A 32 11.22 -8.35 9.76
N LEU A 33 9.99 -8.77 10.02
CA LEU A 33 9.05 -9.16 8.95
C LEU A 33 8.72 -7.98 8.02
N GLY A 34 8.54 -6.77 8.57
CA GLY A 34 8.32 -5.58 7.75
C GLY A 34 9.48 -5.29 6.80
N LYS A 35 10.72 -5.48 7.27
CA LYS A 35 11.91 -5.38 6.41
C LYS A 35 11.91 -6.43 5.30
N GLU A 36 11.61 -7.69 5.63
CA GLU A 36 11.56 -8.78 4.63
C GLU A 36 10.50 -8.53 3.55
N ILE A 37 9.32 -8.02 3.92
CA ILE A 37 8.26 -7.66 2.98
C ILE A 37 8.70 -6.54 2.03
N ILE A 38 9.38 -5.51 2.54
CA ILE A 38 9.92 -4.41 1.72
C ILE A 38 10.99 -4.93 0.76
N GLU A 39 11.90 -5.78 1.23
CA GLU A 39 12.93 -6.36 0.38
C GLU A 39 12.33 -7.26 -0.70
N ALA A 40 11.28 -8.02 -0.38
CA ALA A 40 10.53 -8.81 -1.36
C ALA A 40 9.88 -7.91 -2.42
N PHE A 41 9.24 -6.82 -2.00
CA PHE A 41 8.67 -5.83 -2.92
C PHE A 41 9.73 -5.24 -3.86
N VAL A 42 10.90 -4.83 -3.35
CA VAL A 42 11.96 -4.27 -4.19
C VAL A 42 12.49 -5.31 -5.20
N ARG A 43 12.64 -6.57 -4.81
CA ARG A 43 13.02 -7.66 -5.73
C ARG A 43 11.97 -7.88 -6.82
N GLU A 44 10.69 -7.80 -6.46
CA GLU A 44 9.60 -7.92 -7.43
C GLU A 44 9.62 -6.75 -8.42
N MET A 45 9.86 -5.52 -7.95
CA MET A 45 9.98 -4.36 -8.84
C MET A 45 11.18 -4.47 -9.78
N ASP A 46 12.30 -5.06 -9.36
CA ASP A 46 13.44 -5.33 -10.23
C ASP A 46 13.08 -6.30 -11.37
N SER A 47 12.42 -7.41 -11.05
CA SER A 47 11.92 -8.36 -12.07
C SER A 47 10.92 -7.68 -13.02
N MET A 48 9.92 -6.99 -12.47
CA MET A 48 8.91 -6.30 -13.28
C MET A 48 9.55 -5.28 -14.25
N VAL A 49 10.50 -4.47 -13.79
CA VAL A 49 11.19 -3.48 -14.63
C VAL A 49 11.97 -4.15 -15.77
N ARG A 50 12.63 -5.29 -15.49
CA ARG A 50 13.33 -6.09 -16.49
C ARG A 50 12.36 -6.70 -17.50
N ASP A 51 11.23 -7.23 -17.04
CA ASP A 51 10.19 -7.84 -17.88
C ASP A 51 9.53 -6.82 -18.82
N LEU A 52 9.50 -5.54 -18.42
CA LEU A 52 9.06 -4.43 -19.26
C LEU A 52 10.08 -4.04 -20.34
N GLY A 53 11.23 -4.72 -20.42
CA GLY A 53 12.24 -4.52 -21.45
C GLY A 53 13.14 -3.30 -21.22
N ILE A 54 13.18 -2.76 -19.99
CA ILE A 54 14.12 -1.70 -19.63
C ILE A 54 15.55 -2.25 -19.68
N ALA A 55 16.45 -1.55 -20.37
CA ALA A 55 17.83 -1.98 -20.50
C ALA A 55 18.54 -2.05 -19.14
N ASP A 56 19.39 -3.07 -18.95
CA ASP A 56 20.08 -3.38 -17.68
C ASP A 56 20.72 -2.17 -16.99
N ALA A 57 21.32 -1.27 -17.78
CA ALA A 57 21.97 -0.07 -17.27
C ALA A 57 21.03 0.92 -16.56
N TYR A 58 19.71 0.85 -16.84
CA TYR A 58 18.70 1.74 -16.27
C TYR A 58 17.79 1.07 -15.23
N VAL A 59 17.82 -0.27 -15.10
CA VAL A 59 16.94 -1.02 -14.18
C VAL A 59 17.04 -0.49 -12.75
N ALA A 60 18.26 -0.34 -12.22
CA ALA A 60 18.47 0.15 -10.86
C ALA A 60 17.91 1.57 -10.64
N GLN A 61 17.95 2.42 -11.67
CA GLN A 61 17.39 3.76 -11.61
C GLN A 61 15.86 3.74 -11.56
N GLU A 62 15.22 2.90 -12.36
CA GLU A 62 13.76 2.77 -12.37
C GLU A 62 13.23 2.13 -11.08
N VAL A 63 13.86 1.06 -10.61
CA VAL A 63 13.52 0.42 -9.31
C VAL A 63 13.64 1.45 -8.17
N ARG A 64 14.67 2.30 -8.19
CA ARG A 64 14.81 3.37 -7.21
C ARG A 64 13.68 4.39 -7.26
N LYS A 65 13.24 4.81 -8.45
CA LYS A 65 12.09 5.73 -8.58
C LYS A 65 10.82 5.13 -8.00
N ILE A 66 10.56 3.85 -8.26
CA ILE A 66 9.42 3.12 -7.72
C ILE A 66 9.50 3.06 -6.19
N ALA A 67 10.68 2.71 -5.65
CA ALA A 67 10.91 2.67 -4.21
C ALA A 67 10.73 4.05 -3.55
N ASP A 68 11.28 5.11 -4.15
CA ASP A 68 11.15 6.48 -3.63
C ASP A 68 9.68 6.95 -3.62
N LEU A 69 8.89 6.56 -4.62
CA LEU A 69 7.45 6.81 -4.65
C LEU A 69 6.74 6.04 -3.53
N PHE A 70 7.01 4.75 -3.40
CA PHE A 70 6.45 3.90 -2.35
C PHE A 70 6.71 4.45 -0.95
N TYR A 71 7.97 4.77 -0.62
CA TYR A 71 8.32 5.30 0.70
C TYR A 71 7.67 6.65 0.99
N ARG A 72 7.58 7.52 -0.03
CA ARG A 72 6.90 8.82 0.12
C ARG A 72 5.42 8.62 0.48
N GLN A 73 4.73 7.74 -0.24
CA GLN A 73 3.33 7.42 0.06
C GLN A 73 3.17 6.83 1.47
N LEU A 74 4.03 5.87 1.85
CA LEU A 74 4.01 5.28 3.19
C LEU A 74 4.12 6.33 4.30
N VAL A 75 5.03 7.30 4.16
CA VAL A 75 5.20 8.38 5.15
C VAL A 75 3.95 9.24 5.24
N VAL A 76 3.36 9.63 4.11
CA VAL A 76 2.15 10.48 4.09
C VAL A 76 0.96 9.74 4.70
N TYR A 77 0.73 8.48 4.34
CA TYR A 77 -0.35 7.66 4.90
C TYR A 77 -0.15 7.41 6.39
N THR A 78 1.08 7.11 6.82
CA THR A 78 1.43 6.95 8.24
C THR A 78 1.08 8.20 9.03
N ASN A 79 1.53 9.37 8.59
CA ASN A 79 1.29 10.63 9.28
C ASN A 79 -0.21 10.94 9.40
N ALA A 80 -0.98 10.73 8.33
CA ALA A 80 -2.42 10.97 8.33
C ALA A 80 -3.16 9.99 9.25
N ALA A 81 -2.78 8.71 9.24
CA ALA A 81 -3.37 7.68 10.10
C ALA A 81 -3.04 7.89 11.58
N GLU A 82 -1.81 8.25 11.92
CA GLU A 82 -1.38 8.53 13.30
C GLU A 82 -2.13 9.73 13.89
N GLN A 83 -2.41 10.74 13.07
CA GLN A 83 -3.24 11.89 13.44
C GLN A 83 -4.74 11.59 13.42
N LYS A 84 -5.15 10.39 13.01
CA LYS A 84 -6.56 9.99 12.78
C LYS A 84 -7.30 10.98 11.86
N ASN A 85 -6.58 11.58 10.92
CA ASN A 85 -7.11 12.59 10.03
C ASN A 85 -7.57 11.95 8.71
N LYS A 86 -8.86 11.57 8.66
CA LYS A 86 -9.46 10.95 7.48
C LYS A 86 -9.36 11.82 6.23
N ALA A 87 -9.64 13.12 6.35
CA ALA A 87 -9.61 14.03 5.21
C ALA A 87 -8.20 14.12 4.61
N ALA A 88 -7.17 14.22 5.46
CA ALA A 88 -5.78 14.23 4.99
C ALA A 88 -5.37 12.90 4.34
N LEU A 89 -5.87 11.76 4.86
CA LEU A 89 -5.61 10.46 4.26
C LEU A 89 -6.30 10.32 2.90
N ALA A 90 -7.57 10.72 2.77
CA ALA A 90 -8.30 10.74 1.51
C ALA A 90 -7.62 11.64 0.47
N GLU A 91 -7.19 12.84 0.87
CA GLU A 91 -6.45 13.75 0.00
C GLU A 91 -5.12 13.13 -0.48
N ALA A 92 -4.39 12.47 0.41
CA ALA A 92 -3.14 11.79 0.06
C ALA A 92 -3.37 10.65 -0.93
N ILE A 93 -4.39 9.82 -0.73
CA ILE A 93 -4.77 8.74 -1.64
C ILE A 93 -5.13 9.34 -3.00
N TRP A 94 -6.01 10.32 -3.04
CA TRP A 94 -6.42 10.98 -4.28
C TRP A 94 -5.21 11.52 -5.05
N LYS A 95 -4.31 12.26 -4.40
CA LYS A 95 -3.06 12.78 -5.01
C LYS A 95 -2.17 11.68 -5.56
N SER A 96 -2.12 10.53 -4.88
CA SER A 96 -1.32 9.39 -5.30
C SER A 96 -1.77 8.85 -6.64
N PHE A 97 -3.05 8.50 -6.74
CA PHE A 97 -3.65 8.00 -7.98
C PHE A 97 -3.59 9.04 -9.11
N GLN A 98 -3.86 10.31 -8.81
CA GLN A 98 -3.78 11.40 -9.79
C GLN A 98 -2.36 11.61 -10.34
N SER A 99 -1.33 11.25 -9.58
CA SER A 99 0.06 11.33 -10.06
C SER A 99 0.38 10.25 -11.10
N GLY A 100 -0.33 9.12 -11.06
CA GLY A 100 -0.19 8.02 -12.01
C GLY A 100 -1.19 8.05 -13.18
N ASP A 101 -2.32 8.72 -13.01
CA ASP A 101 -3.33 8.99 -14.04
C ASP A 101 -4.14 10.23 -13.64
N GLU A 102 -3.97 11.34 -14.36
CA GLU A 102 -4.63 12.63 -14.07
C GLU A 102 -6.17 12.58 -14.14
N ASN A 103 -6.72 11.56 -14.80
CA ASN A 103 -8.15 11.34 -14.97
C ASN A 103 -8.67 10.21 -14.06
N ALA A 104 -7.86 9.76 -13.09
CA ALA A 104 -8.23 8.66 -12.21
C ALA A 104 -9.50 8.99 -11.41
N ASN A 105 -10.57 8.23 -11.65
CA ASN A 105 -11.75 8.28 -10.80
C ASN A 105 -11.54 7.41 -9.55
N VAL A 106 -11.39 8.07 -8.39
CA VAL A 106 -11.00 7.43 -7.13
C VAL A 106 -11.99 7.79 -6.03
N ALA A 107 -12.57 6.74 -5.44
CA ALA A 107 -13.39 6.80 -4.23
C ALA A 107 -12.48 6.97 -3.00
N ALA A 108 -11.83 8.13 -2.87
CA ALA A 108 -10.75 8.36 -1.92
C ALA A 108 -11.22 8.37 -0.46
N ASP A 109 -12.42 8.88 -0.19
CA ASP A 109 -13.04 8.87 1.13
C ASP A 109 -13.36 7.44 1.60
N GLU A 110 -13.90 6.62 0.69
CA GLU A 110 -14.20 5.21 0.94
C GLU A 110 -12.93 4.39 1.14
N LEU A 111 -11.86 4.69 0.38
CA LEU A 111 -10.56 4.07 0.58
C LEU A 111 -9.93 4.48 1.91
N ALA A 112 -10.09 5.73 2.34
CA ALA A 112 -9.63 6.15 3.67
C ALA A 112 -10.39 5.42 4.79
N ASP A 113 -11.71 5.27 4.67
CA ASP A 113 -12.51 4.46 5.61
C ASP A 113 -12.06 3.00 5.62
N TYR A 114 -11.86 2.41 4.44
CA TYR A 114 -11.35 1.06 4.29
C TYR A 114 -9.99 0.89 4.99
N ILE A 115 -9.07 1.84 4.83
CA ILE A 115 -7.76 1.79 5.49
C ILE A 115 -7.89 1.81 7.01
N PHE A 116 -8.70 2.70 7.59
CA PHE A 116 -8.90 2.74 9.04
C PHE A 116 -9.56 1.46 9.56
N HIS A 117 -10.58 0.94 8.87
CA HIS A 117 -11.19 -0.34 9.21
C HIS A 117 -10.20 -1.50 9.11
N SER A 118 -9.36 -1.51 8.08
CA SER A 118 -8.35 -2.56 7.88
C SER A 118 -7.25 -2.51 8.93
N ILE A 119 -6.74 -1.32 9.25
CA ILE A 119 -5.74 -1.16 10.32
C ILE A 119 -6.30 -1.70 11.64
N LYS A 120 -7.56 -1.38 11.95
CA LYS A 120 -8.22 -1.90 13.15
C LYS A 120 -8.38 -3.43 13.10
N ASN A 121 -8.97 -3.98 12.04
CA ASN A 121 -9.26 -5.41 11.94
C ASN A 121 -7.98 -6.27 11.96
N VAL A 122 -6.95 -5.86 11.21
CA VAL A 122 -5.66 -6.54 11.19
C VAL A 122 -4.95 -6.37 12.54
N GLY A 123 -5.11 -5.23 13.21
CA GLY A 123 -4.53 -4.95 14.52
C GLY A 123 -5.19 -5.69 15.69
N GLU A 124 -6.43 -6.14 15.53
CA GLU A 124 -7.12 -7.01 16.50
C GLU A 124 -6.61 -8.46 16.44
N MET A 125 -5.85 -8.83 15.40
CA MET A 125 -5.30 -10.17 15.26
C MET A 125 -4.08 -10.37 16.18
N PRO A 126 -3.91 -11.57 16.77
CA PRO A 126 -2.70 -11.91 17.49
C PRO A 126 -1.45 -11.80 16.60
N LEU A 127 -0.36 -11.23 17.12
CA LEU A 127 0.88 -11.02 16.35
C LEU A 127 1.40 -12.32 15.70
N ASN A 128 1.29 -13.46 16.38
CA ASN A 128 1.71 -14.76 15.83
C ASN A 128 0.93 -15.15 14.57
N MET A 129 -0.34 -14.76 14.45
CA MET A 129 -1.13 -14.98 13.23
C MET A 129 -0.61 -14.11 12.09
N LEU A 130 -0.32 -12.83 12.37
CA LEU A 130 0.27 -11.90 11.40
C LEU A 130 1.65 -12.39 10.92
N LEU A 131 2.49 -12.88 11.84
CA LEU A 131 3.81 -13.44 11.52
C LEU A 131 3.73 -14.71 10.66
N GLN A 132 2.61 -15.44 10.71
CA GLN A 132 2.34 -16.60 9.87
C GLN A 132 1.69 -16.25 8.52
N GLY A 133 1.50 -14.94 8.25
CA GLY A 133 0.89 -14.46 7.01
C GLY A 133 -0.64 -14.53 7.00
N HIS A 134 -1.28 -14.75 8.16
CA HIS A 134 -2.73 -14.66 8.26
C HIS A 134 -3.16 -13.19 8.31
N LEU A 135 -3.63 -12.67 7.17
CA LEU A 135 -4.16 -11.32 7.02
C LEU A 135 -5.66 -11.42 6.69
N ASN A 136 -6.50 -10.71 7.45
CA ASN A 136 -7.92 -10.58 7.14
C ASN A 136 -8.25 -9.13 6.85
N PHE A 137 -8.19 -8.76 5.57
CA PHE A 137 -8.69 -7.47 5.12
C PHE A 137 -10.22 -7.49 5.11
N PRO A 138 -10.89 -6.39 5.52
CA PRO A 138 -12.33 -6.31 5.45
C PRO A 138 -12.80 -6.46 4.00
N GLU A 139 -13.96 -7.09 3.81
CA GLU A 139 -14.60 -7.09 2.51
C GLU A 139 -14.94 -5.64 2.10
N VAL A 140 -14.67 -5.30 0.85
CA VAL A 140 -15.05 -4.02 0.27
C VAL A 140 -16.55 -4.07 -0.03
N TYR A 141 -17.39 -3.85 0.98
CA TYR A 141 -18.84 -3.77 0.81
C TYR A 141 -19.20 -2.51 0.00
N GLY A 142 -19.40 -2.70 -1.30
CA GLY A 142 -19.71 -1.65 -2.27
C GLY A 142 -19.89 -2.17 -3.70
N LEU A 143 -19.39 -3.37 -4.01
CA LEU A 143 -19.67 -4.08 -5.25
C LEU A 143 -20.94 -4.94 -5.12
N LYS A 144 -22.08 -4.35 -4.77
CA LYS A 144 -23.34 -4.98 -5.17
C LYS A 144 -23.38 -4.94 -6.68
N GLN A 145 -23.35 -6.12 -7.27
CA GLN A 145 -23.55 -6.40 -8.69
C GLN A 145 -24.60 -5.46 -9.26
N ALA A 146 -24.19 -4.55 -10.15
CA ALA A 146 -25.12 -3.97 -11.08
C ALA A 146 -25.59 -5.13 -11.96
N VAL A 147 -26.88 -5.43 -11.85
CA VAL A 147 -27.65 -6.35 -12.70
C VAL A 147 -27.50 -5.93 -14.17
#